data_AF-A0A955SGE3-F1
#
_entry.id   AF-A0A955SGE3-F1
#
_cell.length_a   1.000
_cell.length_b   1.000
_cell.length_c   1.000
_cell.angle_alpha   90.00
_cell.angle_beta   90.00
_cell.angle_gamma   90.00
#
_symmetry.space_group_name_H-M   'P 1'
#
loop_
_entity.id
_entity.type
_entity.pdbx_description
1 polymer ?
#
loop_
_entity_poly.entity_id
_entity_poly.type
_entity_poly.pdbx_seq_one_letter_code
_entity_poly.pdbx_strand_id
1 'polypeptide(L)'
;MAGENPITPNDESRYTVAAYYFPSYHPDPRREAMYGEGWTEWELVKKAKARFENHNQPRVPEWGYEDESDPKVMARKIDAAADHGIDAFIFDWYWYNGPFLQGGLDEGFLGADNND
;
A
#
# COMPACT_ATOMS: atom_id res chain seq x y z
N MET A 1 -21.98 25.02 13.27
CA MET A 1 -21.59 23.73 13.87
C MET A 1 -22.28 22.65 13.05
N ALA A 2 -21.57 22.09 12.07
CA ALA A 2 -22.08 20.96 11.31
C ALA A 2 -21.78 19.72 12.15
N GLY A 3 -22.82 19.01 12.59
CA GLY A 3 -22.65 17.77 13.32
C GLY A 3 -22.12 16.71 12.36
N GLU A 4 -21.00 16.09 12.73
CA GLU A 4 -20.51 14.89 12.07
C GLU A 4 -21.53 13.78 12.32
N ASN A 5 -22.17 13.31 11.24
CA ASN A 5 -23.02 12.13 11.32
C ASN A 5 -22.10 10.92 11.53
N PRO A 6 -22.28 10.14 12.62
CA PRO A 6 -21.50 8.94 12.82
C PRO A 6 -21.80 7.97 11.68
N ILE A 7 -20.76 7.48 11.01
CA ILE A 7 -20.89 6.44 10.00
C ILE A 7 -21.38 5.18 10.72
N THR A 8 -22.66 4.85 10.56
CA THR A 8 -23.20 3.57 11.04
C THR A 8 -22.83 2.46 10.06
N PRO A 9 -22.36 1.29 10.51
CA PRO A 9 -21.87 0.19 9.66
C PRO A 9 -22.86 -0.40 8.64
N ASN A 10 -24.11 0.05 8.60
CA ASN A 10 -25.19 -0.59 7.84
C ASN A 10 -26.08 0.39 7.06
N ASP A 11 -25.51 1.52 6.61
CA ASP A 11 -26.17 2.36 5.61
C ASP A 11 -26.15 1.64 4.26
N GLU A 12 -27.21 0.90 3.95
CA GLU A 12 -27.37 0.14 2.69
C GLU A 12 -27.34 1.03 1.43
N SER A 13 -27.27 2.36 1.59
CA SER A 13 -27.09 3.31 0.49
C SER A 13 -25.63 3.65 0.20
N ARG A 14 -24.67 3.23 1.04
CA ARG A 14 -23.24 3.55 0.88
C ARG A 14 -22.51 2.48 0.08
N TYR A 15 -21.80 2.89 -0.96
CA TYR A 15 -20.91 2.01 -1.70
C TYR A 15 -19.67 1.66 -0.88
N THR A 16 -19.22 0.41 -0.96
CA THR A 16 -17.87 0.02 -0.57
C THR A 16 -16.88 0.56 -1.58
N VAL A 17 -15.94 1.38 -1.12
CA VAL A 17 -14.84 1.91 -1.92
C VAL A 17 -13.57 1.15 -1.57
N ALA A 18 -12.93 0.55 -2.57
CA ALA A 18 -11.71 -0.24 -2.38
C ALA A 18 -10.56 0.28 -3.23
N ALA A 19 -9.33 0.14 -2.73
CA ALA A 19 -8.11 0.53 -3.42
C ALA A 19 -7.25 -0.70 -3.77
N TYR A 20 -6.81 -0.82 -5.02
CA TYR A 20 -5.82 -1.84 -5.40
C TYR A 20 -4.48 -1.53 -4.73
N TYR A 21 -3.88 -2.57 -4.12
CA TYR A 21 -2.64 -2.48 -3.40
C TYR A 21 -1.60 -3.41 -4.05
N PHE A 22 -0.50 -2.83 -4.50
CA PHE A 22 0.62 -3.57 -5.09
C PHE A 22 1.73 -3.77 -4.04
N PRO A 23 1.98 -5.00 -3.55
CA PRO A 23 2.82 -5.21 -2.38
C PRO A 23 4.30 -5.46 -2.74
N SER A 24 4.92 -4.66 -3.62
CA SER A 24 6.33 -4.85 -4.01
C SER A 24 7.31 -3.81 -3.44
N TYR A 25 6.90 -3.07 -2.41
CA TYR A 25 7.66 -1.97 -1.80
C TYR A 25 8.39 -2.34 -0.52
N HIS A 26 8.59 -3.64 -0.27
CA HIS A 26 9.41 -4.21 0.80
C HIS A 26 10.48 -5.14 0.21
N PRO A 27 11.59 -5.43 0.91
CA PRO A 27 12.56 -6.43 0.48
C PRO A 27 11.93 -7.84 0.44
N ASP A 28 11.99 -8.52 -0.70
CA ASP A 28 11.63 -9.94 -0.83
C ASP A 28 12.89 -10.75 -1.22
N PRO A 29 13.17 -11.89 -0.57
CA PRO A 29 14.39 -12.67 -0.84
C PRO A 29 14.61 -13.04 -2.32
N ARG A 30 13.54 -13.28 -3.09
CA ARG A 30 13.66 -13.58 -4.54
C ARG A 30 13.94 -12.33 -5.35
N ARG A 31 13.41 -11.16 -4.95
CA ARG A 31 13.77 -9.89 -5.58
C ARG A 31 15.23 -9.56 -5.31
N GLU A 32 15.70 -9.74 -4.08
CA GLU A 32 17.10 -9.51 -3.72
C GLU A 32 18.05 -10.45 -4.49
N ALA A 33 17.69 -11.72 -4.64
CA ALA A 33 18.46 -12.67 -5.44
C ALA A 33 18.57 -12.25 -6.92
N MET A 34 17.60 -11.49 -7.44
CA MET A 34 17.56 -11.04 -8.84
C MET A 34 18.23 -9.67 -9.05
N TYR A 35 18.09 -8.75 -8.11
CA TYR A 35 18.43 -7.34 -8.29
C TYR A 35 19.44 -6.77 -7.29
N GLY A 36 19.80 -7.54 -6.25
CA GLY A 36 20.73 -7.13 -5.18
C GLY A 36 20.05 -6.89 -3.83
N GLU A 37 20.85 -6.89 -2.78
CA GLU A 37 20.43 -6.67 -1.39
C GLU A 37 19.65 -5.35 -1.22
N GLY A 38 18.54 -5.41 -0.47
CA GLY A 38 17.68 -4.27 -0.18
C GLY A 38 16.86 -3.76 -1.36
N TRP A 39 16.84 -4.48 -2.49
CA TRP A 39 16.10 -4.03 -3.66
C TRP A 39 14.59 -4.07 -3.41
N THR A 40 13.90 -2.98 -3.76
CA THR A 40 12.44 -2.87 -3.76
C THR A 40 11.98 -2.16 -5.03
N GLU A 41 10.68 -2.19 -5.31
CA GLU A 41 10.10 -1.48 -6.46
C GLU A 41 10.33 0.05 -6.38
N TRP A 42 10.65 0.59 -5.19
CA TRP A 42 11.05 2.00 -5.04
C TRP A 42 12.21 2.39 -5.93
N GLU A 43 13.13 1.47 -6.24
CA GLU A 43 14.24 1.72 -7.15
C GLU A 43 13.77 2.06 -8.57
N LEU A 44 12.63 1.51 -9.01
CA LEU A 44 12.02 1.84 -10.29
C LEU A 44 11.31 3.19 -10.23
N VAL A 45 10.61 3.48 -9.14
CA VAL A 45 9.96 4.79 -8.92
C VAL A 45 11.00 5.92 -8.92
N LYS A 46 12.12 5.76 -8.20
CA LYS A 46 13.21 6.74 -8.15
C LYS A 46 13.86 6.98 -9.51
N LYS A 47 14.00 5.93 -10.33
CA LYS A 47 14.61 5.99 -11.66
C LYS A 47 13.66 6.46 -12.76
N ALA A 48 12.36 6.58 -12.47
CA ALA A 48 11.37 7.02 -13.43
C ALA A 48 11.69 8.43 -13.94
N LYS A 49 11.48 8.65 -15.24
CA LYS A 49 11.69 9.93 -15.92
C LYS A 49 10.45 10.26 -16.74
N ALA A 50 10.16 11.55 -16.86
CA ALA A 50 9.14 12.04 -17.79
C ALA A 50 9.40 11.48 -19.20
N ARG A 51 8.36 10.93 -19.83
CA ARG A 51 8.41 10.33 -21.18
C ARG A 51 7.73 11.17 -22.25
N PHE A 52 6.98 12.19 -21.83
CA PHE A 52 6.26 13.12 -22.70
C PHE A 52 6.05 14.43 -21.92
N GLU A 53 5.67 15.49 -22.63
CA GLU A 53 5.45 16.81 -22.04
C GLU A 53 4.39 16.75 -20.93
N ASN A 54 4.65 17.42 -19.81
CA ASN A 54 3.81 17.42 -18.61
C ASN A 54 3.64 16.05 -17.91
N HIS A 55 4.45 15.03 -18.27
CA HIS A 55 4.47 13.77 -17.53
C HIS A 55 5.15 13.97 -16.16
N ASN A 56 4.34 13.95 -15.10
CA ASN A 56 4.81 14.09 -13.72
C ASN A 56 5.51 12.81 -13.24
N GLN A 57 6.80 12.65 -13.58
CA GLN A 57 7.69 11.59 -13.09
C GLN A 57 9.09 12.13 -12.80
N PRO A 58 9.76 11.64 -11.73
CA PRO A 58 9.27 10.62 -10.80
C PRO A 58 8.19 11.16 -9.86
N ARG A 59 7.19 10.33 -9.52
CA ARG A 59 6.25 10.63 -8.43
C ARG A 59 6.90 10.26 -7.11
N VAL A 60 7.27 11.27 -6.31
CA VAL A 60 7.81 11.07 -4.97
C VAL A 60 6.65 10.84 -4.00
N PRO A 61 6.65 9.74 -3.21
CA PRO A 61 5.61 9.52 -2.21
C PRO A 61 5.71 10.55 -1.08
N GLU A 62 4.56 11.02 -0.59
CA GLU A 62 4.48 12.01 0.48
C GLU A 62 5.19 11.55 1.77
N TRP A 63 5.07 10.26 2.11
CA TRP A 63 5.69 9.66 3.28
C TRP A 63 7.07 9.05 3.03
N GLY A 64 7.63 9.27 1.84
CA GLY A 64 8.90 8.67 1.43
C GLY A 64 8.79 7.21 1.01
N TYR A 65 9.95 6.58 0.87
CA TYR A 65 10.12 5.25 0.29
C TYR A 65 10.11 4.17 1.39
N GLU A 66 8.96 4.01 2.03
CA GLU A 66 8.84 3.16 3.21
C GLU A 66 8.69 1.68 2.90
N ASP A 67 9.11 0.87 3.86
CA ASP A 67 8.89 -0.57 3.86
C ASP A 67 7.45 -0.86 4.31
N GLU A 68 6.64 -1.40 3.42
CA GLU A 68 5.24 -1.71 3.69
C GLU A 68 5.03 -3.01 4.48
N SER A 69 6.07 -3.84 4.69
CA SER A 69 5.96 -4.98 5.60
C SER A 69 6.12 -4.55 7.07
N ASP A 70 6.50 -3.30 7.35
CA ASP A 70 6.43 -2.73 8.70
C ASP A 70 4.95 -2.43 9.06
N PRO A 71 4.38 -3.10 10.08
CA PRO A 71 2.99 -2.89 10.48
C PRO A 71 2.69 -1.45 10.91
N LYS A 72 3.67 -0.68 11.39
CA LYS A 72 3.47 0.75 11.72
C LYS A 72 3.29 1.61 10.48
N VAL A 73 3.98 1.25 9.39
CA VAL A 73 3.81 1.89 8.09
C VAL A 73 2.42 1.56 7.56
N MET A 74 1.95 0.31 7.68
CA MET A 74 0.58 -0.05 7.27
C MET A 74 -0.48 0.58 8.14
N ALA A 75 -0.30 0.66 9.46
CA ALA A 75 -1.25 1.34 10.33
C ALA A 75 -1.52 2.77 9.84
N ARG A 76 -0.46 3.53 9.50
CA ARG A 76 -0.63 4.88 8.95
C ARG A 76 -1.33 4.91 7.58
N LYS A 77 -1.08 3.92 6.70
CA LYS A 77 -1.80 3.81 5.41
C LYS A 77 -3.28 3.49 5.62
N ILE A 78 -3.60 2.62 6.59
CA ILE A 78 -4.96 2.24 6.97
C ILE A 78 -5.70 3.46 7.54
N ASP A 79 -5.09 4.20 8.47
CA ASP A 79 -5.70 5.40 9.05
C ASP A 79 -6.06 6.41 7.96
N ALA A 80 -5.12 6.73 7.05
CA ALA A 80 -5.41 7.66 5.97
C ALA A 80 -6.46 7.13 4.98
N ALA A 81 -6.48 5.82 4.71
CA ALA A 81 -7.51 5.22 3.88
C ALA A 81 -8.90 5.40 4.52
N ALA A 82 -9.02 5.07 5.81
CA ALA A 82 -10.26 5.21 6.58
C ALA A 82 -10.71 6.68 6.66
N ASP A 83 -9.80 7.61 6.99
CA ASP A 83 -10.06 9.06 7.07
C ASP A 83 -10.51 9.66 5.73
N HIS A 84 -10.18 9.02 4.61
CA HIS A 84 -10.52 9.45 3.26
C HIS A 84 -11.58 8.58 2.56
N GLY A 85 -12.29 7.73 3.32
CA GLY A 85 -13.45 6.98 2.83
C GLY A 85 -13.11 5.78 1.93
N ILE A 86 -11.91 5.21 2.07
CA ILE A 86 -11.54 3.92 1.50
C ILE A 86 -11.83 2.85 2.55
N ASP A 87 -12.71 1.91 2.21
CA ASP A 87 -13.19 0.88 3.12
C ASP A 87 -12.32 -0.39 3.12
N ALA A 88 -11.61 -0.65 2.01
CA ALA A 88 -10.84 -1.87 1.85
C ALA A 88 -9.64 -1.70 0.91
N PHE A 89 -8.64 -2.55 1.11
CA PHE A 89 -7.57 -2.77 0.14
C PHE A 89 -7.78 -4.11 -0.60
N ILE A 90 -7.52 -4.10 -1.90
CA ILE A 90 -7.48 -5.30 -2.74
C ILE A 90 -6.02 -5.57 -3.05
N PHE A 91 -5.44 -6.56 -2.39
CA PHE A 91 -4.02 -6.90 -2.56
C PHE A 91 -3.79 -7.73 -3.82
N ASP A 92 -2.81 -7.30 -4.61
CA ASP A 92 -2.20 -8.14 -5.63
C ASP A 92 -1.38 -9.23 -4.94
N TRP A 93 -1.88 -10.46 -4.95
CA TRP A 93 -1.23 -11.59 -4.28
C TRP A 93 -0.67 -12.58 -5.30
N TYR A 94 0.64 -12.85 -5.21
CA TYR A 94 1.36 -13.62 -6.23
C TYR A 94 1.79 -15.01 -5.74
N TRP A 95 1.75 -15.97 -6.67
CA TRP A 95 2.22 -17.32 -6.43
C TRP A 95 3.14 -17.82 -7.55
N TYR A 96 4.42 -17.96 -7.24
CA TYR A 96 5.43 -18.46 -8.17
C TYR A 96 6.22 -19.59 -7.51
N ASN A 97 5.61 -20.78 -7.45
CA ASN A 97 6.08 -21.95 -6.69
C ASN A 97 6.21 -21.69 -5.17
N GLY A 98 5.30 -20.85 -4.65
CA GLY A 98 5.27 -20.38 -3.27
C GLY A 98 4.76 -18.93 -3.22
N PRO A 99 4.34 -18.43 -2.04
CA PRO A 99 3.94 -17.02 -1.86
C PRO A 99 5.03 -16.09 -2.37
N PHE A 100 4.69 -14.98 -3.02
CA PHE A 100 5.64 -13.94 -3.48
C PHE A 100 5.15 -12.54 -3.20
N LEU A 101 6.04 -11.68 -2.67
CA LEU A 101 5.71 -10.30 -2.33
C LEU A 101 4.61 -10.20 -1.26
N GLN A 102 4.42 -11.24 -0.46
CA GLN A 102 3.33 -11.32 0.51
C GLN A 102 3.61 -10.53 1.80
N GLY A 103 4.84 -10.09 2.06
CA GLY A 103 5.22 -9.43 3.32
C GLY A 103 4.39 -8.17 3.60
N GLY A 104 4.08 -7.38 2.57
CA GLY A 104 3.20 -6.21 2.71
C GLY A 104 1.78 -6.55 3.20
N LEU A 105 1.27 -7.74 2.85
CA LEU A 105 -0.01 -8.23 3.36
C LEU A 105 0.16 -8.89 4.75
N ASP A 106 1.02 -9.91 4.83
CA ASP A 106 1.09 -10.84 5.97
C ASP A 106 1.72 -10.19 7.21
N GLU A 107 2.78 -9.39 7.03
CA GLU A 107 3.53 -8.74 8.11
C GLU A 107 3.06 -7.29 8.31
N GLY A 108 2.80 -6.60 7.19
CA GLY A 108 2.35 -5.21 7.18
C GLY A 108 0.87 -5.07 7.55
N PHE A 109 -0.01 -5.34 6.58
CA PHE A 109 -1.45 -5.04 6.72
C PHE A 109 -2.13 -5.87 7.81
N LEU A 110 -1.95 -7.20 7.78
CA LEU A 110 -2.52 -8.11 8.78
C LEU A 110 -1.81 -8.00 10.15
N GLY A 111 -0.61 -7.41 10.18
CA GLY A 111 0.14 -7.16 11.42
C GLY A 111 -0.07 -5.78 12.02
N ALA A 112 -0.78 -4.87 11.33
CA ALA A 112 -1.08 -3.53 11.83
C ALA A 112 -1.98 -3.59 13.07
N ASP A 113 -1.79 -2.65 14.00
CA ASP A 113 -2.46 -2.63 15.31
C ASP A 113 -3.86 -2.00 15.29
N ASN A 114 -4.19 -1.23 14.26
CA ASN A 114 -5.50 -0.62 14.05
C ASN A 114 -6.50 -1.58 13.36
N ASN A 115 -6.75 -2.72 14.03
CA ASN A 115 -7.60 -3.82 13.53
C ASN A 115 -8.87 -4.07 14.36
N ASP A 116 -9.26 -3.09 15.18
CA ASP A 116 -10.44 -3.12 16.07
C ASP A 116 -11.78 -3.09 15.33
#